data_AF-A0ABC8ZW05-F1
#
_entry.id   AF-A0ABC8ZW05-F1
#
_cell.length_a   1.000
_cell.length_b   1.000
_cell.length_c   1.000
_cell.angle_alpha   90.00
_cell.angle_beta   90.00
_cell.angle_gamma   90.00
#
_symmetry.space_group_name_H-M   'P 1'
#
loop_
_entity.id
_entity.type
_entity.pdbx_description
1 polymer ?
#
loop_
_entity_poly.entity_id
_entity_poly.type
_entity_poly.pdbx_seq_one_letter_code
_entity_poly.pdbx_strand_id
1 'polypeptide(L)'
;MEYLTPSPREEGIGVQSSPIDSRALAQLHRSNMMQWVNLYESCEDDMVRVPPVSIIMYRDLLQRAWGWERLLPKVRGSVDWDEYKRYLEEYWQFNAAKAVDGKDALDAAANKCIEAENNLIRSCVRHLTLEALSLGSQIKNRARGLIQSDGEYPAAAVALLCITNEAELMYELLSSGFDIAETLEFSTKVRQCASNLMLYKGPDSANAAAGAMMGVATKARMILDSIHQESPSGGIDYFGCQRMRTAIGVSLTKLEKELNAGTLTDRTEKSKDEKDGEKGWRRRMPQMM
;
A
#
# COMPACT_ATOMS: atom_id res chain seq x y z
N MET A 1 64.54 -41.82 3.49
CA MET A 1 65.28 -41.08 4.53
C MET A 1 65.52 -39.71 3.92
N GLU A 2 65.08 -38.58 4.45
CA GLU A 2 64.96 -38.15 5.85
C GLU A 2 63.71 -37.31 6.10
N TYR A 3 63.37 -37.19 7.38
CA TYR A 3 62.26 -36.44 7.96
C TYR A 3 62.67 -35.00 8.35
N LEU A 4 61.71 -34.08 8.21
CA LEU A 4 61.35 -32.92 9.08
C LEU A 4 62.35 -31.77 9.33
N THR A 5 61.90 -30.54 9.04
CA THR A 5 61.52 -29.54 10.08
C THR A 5 60.52 -28.51 9.50
N PRO A 6 59.54 -28.00 10.30
CA PRO A 6 58.56 -26.99 9.90
C PRO A 6 58.92 -25.58 10.39
N SER A 7 58.50 -24.53 9.66
CA SER A 7 58.60 -23.12 10.07
C SER A 7 57.47 -22.31 9.41
N PRO A 8 57.05 -21.15 9.94
CA PRO A 8 56.02 -21.06 10.98
C PRO A 8 54.77 -20.30 10.50
N ARG A 9 53.65 -20.66 11.12
CA ARG A 9 52.46 -19.84 11.41
C ARG A 9 52.10 -18.77 10.38
N GLU A 10 51.07 -19.09 9.61
CA GLU A 10 50.11 -18.12 9.08
C GLU A 10 49.65 -17.21 10.23
N GLU A 11 50.29 -16.04 10.35
CA GLU A 11 49.64 -14.91 11.00
C GLU A 11 48.46 -14.55 10.11
N GLY A 12 47.28 -14.98 10.57
CA GLY A 12 46.02 -14.49 10.06
C GLY A 12 46.06 -12.97 10.08
N ILE A 13 46.21 -12.38 8.90
CA ILE A 13 45.72 -11.04 8.65
C ILE A 13 44.21 -11.17 8.78
N GLY A 14 43.74 -11.10 10.01
CA GLY A 14 42.39 -10.72 10.32
C GLY A 14 42.21 -9.37 9.67
N VAL A 15 41.66 -9.36 8.46
CA VAL A 15 41.02 -8.18 7.90
C VAL A 15 39.82 -7.95 8.82
N GLN A 16 40.10 -7.29 9.95
CA GLN A 16 39.11 -6.51 10.66
C GLN A 16 38.65 -5.50 9.61
N SER A 17 37.50 -5.79 9.00
CA SER A 17 36.78 -4.83 8.18
C SER A 17 36.51 -3.63 9.07
N SER A 18 37.40 -2.64 8.99
CA SER A 18 37.28 -1.35 9.65
C SER A 18 35.91 -0.76 9.28
N PRO A 19 35.19 -0.13 10.22
CA PRO A 19 33.93 0.55 9.93
C PRO A 19 34.23 1.78 9.07
N ILE A 20 34.45 1.59 7.78
CA ILE A 20 34.32 2.65 6.80
C ILE A 20 32.90 3.19 6.98
N ASP A 21 32.90 4.43 7.43
CA ASP A 21 31.96 4.99 8.39
C ASP A 21 30.52 5.01 7.85
N SER A 22 29.60 4.32 8.54
CA SER A 22 28.17 4.32 8.21
C SER A 22 27.63 5.75 8.02
N ARG A 23 28.20 6.72 8.76
CA ARG A 23 27.89 8.14 8.62
C ARG A 23 28.39 8.73 7.30
N ALA A 24 29.61 8.39 6.87
CA ALA A 24 30.16 8.85 5.60
C ALA A 24 29.37 8.30 4.41
N LEU A 25 28.94 7.03 4.47
CA LEU A 25 28.06 6.43 3.46
C LEU A 25 26.68 7.11 3.41
N ALA A 26 26.07 7.40 4.57
CA ALA A 26 24.79 8.10 4.64
C ALA A 26 24.89 9.55 4.11
N GLN A 27 26.00 10.23 4.38
CA GLN A 27 26.30 11.56 3.85
C GLN A 27 26.49 11.53 2.33
N LEU A 28 27.26 10.58 1.82
CA LEU A 28 27.45 10.39 0.38
C LEU A 28 26.11 10.11 -0.32
N HIS A 29 25.30 9.20 0.22
CA HIS A 29 23.99 8.89 -0.32
C HIS A 29 23.07 10.12 -0.32
N ARG A 30 23.05 10.92 0.76
CA ARG A 30 22.29 12.17 0.81
C ARG A 30 22.79 13.19 -0.21
N SER A 31 24.11 13.35 -0.37
CA SER A 31 24.70 14.26 -1.36
C SER A 31 24.33 13.86 -2.78
N ASN A 32 24.31 12.56 -3.09
CA ASN A 32 23.86 12.05 -4.39
C ASN A 32 22.37 12.35 -4.63
N MET A 33 21.52 12.19 -3.60
CA MET A 33 20.10 12.56 -3.71
C MET A 33 19.91 14.07 -3.91
N MET A 34 20.65 14.91 -3.17
CA MET A 34 20.66 16.37 -3.37
C MET A 34 21.06 16.76 -4.79
N GLN A 35 22.09 16.13 -5.34
CA GLN A 35 22.52 16.37 -6.72
C GLN A 35 21.41 16.00 -7.71
N TRP A 36 20.74 14.87 -7.50
CA TRP A 36 19.59 14.48 -8.31
C TRP A 36 18.46 15.51 -8.24
N VAL A 37 18.10 15.99 -7.04
CA VAL A 37 17.06 17.02 -6.86
C VAL A 37 17.42 18.32 -7.59
N ASN A 38 18.67 18.77 -7.44
CA ASN A 38 19.12 19.99 -8.12
C ASN A 38 19.10 19.82 -9.65
N LEU A 39 19.47 18.65 -10.17
CA LEU A 39 19.36 18.34 -11.59
C LEU A 39 17.91 18.33 -12.07
N TYR A 40 17.01 17.73 -11.28
CA TYR A 40 15.58 17.67 -11.56
C TYR A 40 14.97 19.08 -11.67
N GLU A 41 15.30 19.98 -10.74
CA GLU A 41 14.82 21.37 -10.76
C GLU A 41 15.40 22.20 -11.91
N SER A 42 16.62 21.87 -12.38
CA SER A 42 17.29 22.59 -13.47
C SER A 42 16.88 22.13 -14.87
N CYS A 43 16.09 21.06 -14.99
CA CYS A 43 15.71 20.48 -16.28
C CYS A 43 14.42 21.14 -16.79
N GLU A 44 14.51 21.95 -17.84
CA GLU A 44 13.35 22.55 -18.53
C GLU A 44 12.61 21.55 -19.45
N ASP A 45 13.15 20.33 -19.61
CA ASP A 45 12.58 19.28 -20.43
C ASP A 45 11.51 18.50 -19.65
N ASP A 46 10.26 18.57 -20.11
CA ASP A 46 9.02 18.02 -19.50
C ASP A 46 9.01 16.48 -19.36
N MET A 47 10.13 15.80 -19.61
CA MET A 47 10.29 14.38 -19.33
C MET A 47 10.29 14.16 -17.81
N VAL A 48 9.10 13.91 -17.24
CA VAL A 48 8.85 13.60 -15.83
C VAL A 48 9.76 12.46 -15.35
N ARG A 49 10.93 12.80 -14.80
CA ARG A 49 11.82 11.81 -14.18
C ARG A 49 11.27 11.45 -12.81
N VAL A 50 10.77 10.23 -12.68
CA VAL A 50 10.46 9.63 -11.38
C VAL A 50 11.75 9.57 -10.54
N PRO A 51 11.76 10.09 -9.30
CA PRO A 51 12.94 10.06 -8.45
C PRO A 51 13.31 8.63 -8.04
N PRO A 52 14.59 8.39 -7.71
CA PRO A 52 15.00 7.16 -7.05
C PRO A 52 14.18 6.95 -5.78
N VAL A 53 13.63 5.75 -5.57
CA VAL A 53 12.81 5.44 -4.38
C VAL A 53 13.58 5.65 -3.08
N SER A 54 14.91 5.54 -3.09
CA SER A 54 15.73 5.81 -1.91
C SER A 54 15.67 7.27 -1.43
N ILE A 55 15.14 8.20 -2.24
CA ILE A 55 14.86 9.58 -1.83
C ILE A 55 13.90 9.63 -0.64
N ILE A 56 13.04 8.61 -0.45
CA ILE A 56 12.10 8.59 0.68
C ILE A 56 12.87 8.73 1.99
N MET A 57 14.07 8.15 2.13
CA MET A 57 14.90 8.25 3.35
C MET A 57 15.24 9.70 3.77
N TYR A 58 15.02 10.67 2.88
CA TYR A 58 15.23 12.09 3.11
C TYR A 58 13.93 12.85 2.82
N ARG A 59 13.04 12.94 3.81
CA ARG A 59 11.68 13.52 3.65
C ARG A 59 11.69 14.95 3.12
N ASP A 60 12.70 15.73 3.48
CA ASP A 60 12.89 17.08 2.98
C ASP A 60 13.17 17.12 1.47
N LEU A 61 13.95 16.15 0.96
CA LEU A 61 14.28 16.04 -0.46
C LEU A 61 13.13 15.46 -1.27
N LEU A 62 12.41 14.48 -0.71
CA LEU A 62 11.17 13.97 -1.28
C LEU A 62 10.16 15.11 -1.45
N GLN A 63 9.90 15.88 -0.38
CA GLN A 63 8.97 17.00 -0.42
C GLN A 63 9.37 18.02 -1.49
N ARG A 64 10.67 18.34 -1.58
CA ARG A 64 11.18 19.33 -2.53
C ARG A 64 11.04 18.88 -3.99
N ALA A 65 11.35 17.61 -4.29
CA ALA A 65 11.43 17.15 -5.68
C ALA A 65 10.17 16.47 -6.21
N TRP A 66 9.39 15.84 -5.34
CA TRP A 66 8.27 14.97 -5.74
C TRP A 66 6.96 15.29 -5.04
N GLY A 67 7.02 15.91 -3.86
CA GLY A 67 5.86 16.24 -3.05
C GLY A 67 5.20 15.02 -2.39
N TRP A 68 4.23 15.29 -1.52
CA TRP A 68 3.41 14.26 -0.85
C TRP A 68 2.11 13.94 -1.58
N GLU A 69 1.81 14.63 -2.67
CA GLU A 69 0.61 14.36 -3.47
C GLU A 69 0.75 13.13 -4.36
N ARG A 70 1.98 12.65 -4.60
CA ARG A 70 2.29 11.49 -5.45
C ARG A 70 3.03 10.42 -4.67
N LEU A 71 2.48 9.21 -4.59
CA LEU A 71 3.17 8.08 -3.98
C LEU A 71 4.25 7.50 -4.93
N LEU A 72 5.43 7.21 -4.38
CA LEU A 72 6.49 6.47 -5.08
C LEU A 72 6.30 4.97 -4.87
N PRO A 73 6.25 4.15 -5.93
CA PRO A 73 6.13 2.71 -5.77
C PRO A 73 7.43 2.11 -5.24
N LYS A 74 7.32 1.05 -4.42
CA LYS A 74 8.49 0.27 -4.02
C LYS A 74 9.11 -0.42 -5.23
N VAL A 75 10.42 -0.23 -5.42
CA VAL A 75 11.22 -0.98 -6.39
C VAL A 75 12.02 -2.07 -5.67
N ARG A 76 12.27 -3.21 -6.34
CA ARG A 76 13.05 -4.30 -5.76
C ARG A 76 14.47 -3.81 -5.46
N GLY A 77 14.94 -4.05 -4.23
CA GLY A 77 16.29 -3.68 -3.79
C GLY A 77 16.51 -2.18 -3.52
N SER A 78 15.48 -1.33 -3.57
CA SER A 78 15.66 0.12 -3.40
C SER A 78 15.71 0.58 -1.94
N VAL A 79 14.80 0.07 -1.10
CA VAL A 79 14.64 0.42 0.32
C VAL A 79 14.11 -0.80 1.09
N ASP A 80 14.36 -0.83 2.39
CA ASP A 80 13.81 -1.85 3.29
C ASP A 80 12.29 -1.76 3.38
N TRP A 81 11.65 -2.89 3.70
CA TRP A 81 10.19 -2.96 3.77
C TRP A 81 9.63 -2.10 4.90
N ASP A 82 10.27 -2.09 6.07
CA ASP A 82 9.81 -1.29 7.20
C ASP A 82 9.96 0.22 6.94
N GLU A 83 11.03 0.63 6.23
CA GLU A 83 11.17 2.02 5.78
C GLU A 83 10.07 2.41 4.81
N TYR A 84 9.74 1.52 3.87
CA TYR A 84 8.66 1.76 2.92
C TYR A 84 7.28 1.81 3.61
N LYS A 85 7.04 0.99 4.65
CA LYS A 85 5.81 1.08 5.45
C LYS A 85 5.68 2.42 6.16
N ARG A 86 6.74 2.91 6.80
CA ARG A 86 6.77 4.26 7.40
C ARG A 86 6.44 5.34 6.37
N TYR A 87 7.02 5.24 5.17
CA TYR A 87 6.71 6.15 4.09
C TYR A 87 5.23 6.11 3.67
N LEU A 88 4.61 4.92 3.61
CA LEU A 88 3.17 4.80 3.32
C LEU A 88 2.29 5.41 4.42
N GLU A 89 2.66 5.24 5.68
CA GLU A 89 1.95 5.83 6.83
C GLU A 89 2.02 7.36 6.80
N GLU A 90 3.19 7.93 6.54
CA GLU A 90 3.36 9.37 6.39
C GLU A 90 2.60 9.89 5.17
N TYR A 91 2.70 9.19 4.02
CA TYR A 91 1.93 9.53 2.83
C TYR A 91 0.42 9.55 3.13
N TRP A 92 -0.07 8.59 3.90
CA TRP A 92 -1.45 8.60 4.37
C TRP A 92 -1.76 9.82 5.22
N GLN A 93 -0.94 10.15 6.22
CA GLN A 93 -1.14 11.32 7.08
C GLN A 93 -1.25 12.63 6.29
N PHE A 94 -0.43 12.81 5.27
CA PHE A 94 -0.50 13.98 4.38
C PHE A 94 -1.74 14.03 3.49
N ASN A 95 -2.36 12.88 3.22
CA ASN A 95 -3.47 12.77 2.27
C ASN A 95 -4.81 12.36 2.91
N ALA A 96 -4.85 12.10 4.21
CA ALA A 96 -6.04 11.57 4.90
C ALA A 96 -7.26 12.48 4.74
N ALA A 97 -7.06 13.80 4.77
CA ALA A 97 -8.12 14.79 4.56
C ALA A 97 -8.79 14.68 3.17
N LYS A 98 -8.16 14.04 2.19
CA LYS A 98 -8.74 13.80 0.86
C LYS A 98 -9.64 12.57 0.81
N ALA A 99 -9.54 11.67 1.79
CA ALA A 99 -10.21 10.37 1.74
C ALA A 99 -11.66 10.39 2.21
N VAL A 100 -12.04 11.34 3.08
CA VAL A 100 -13.38 11.70 3.61
C VAL A 100 -13.23 12.13 5.08
N ASP A 101 -13.97 13.16 5.52
CA ASP A 101 -14.04 13.58 6.93
C ASP A 101 -15.50 13.57 7.44
N GLY A 102 -15.75 12.85 8.54
CA GLY A 102 -17.06 12.71 9.15
C GLY A 102 -17.97 11.60 8.59
N LYS A 103 -19.05 11.31 9.33
CA LYS A 103 -20.00 10.21 9.04
C LYS A 103 -20.80 10.44 7.77
N ASP A 104 -21.30 11.64 7.53
CA ASP A 104 -22.09 11.96 6.32
C ASP A 104 -21.28 11.73 5.04
N ALA A 105 -20.00 12.10 5.07
CA ALA A 105 -19.11 11.91 3.94
C ALA A 105 -18.71 10.43 3.76
N LEU A 106 -18.65 9.64 4.84
CA LEU A 106 -18.45 8.19 4.76
C LEU A 106 -19.66 7.50 4.11
N ASP A 107 -20.87 7.90 4.49
CA ASP A 107 -22.10 7.39 3.91
C ASP A 107 -22.22 7.78 2.43
N ALA A 108 -21.82 9.00 2.07
CA ALA A 108 -21.73 9.45 0.68
C ALA A 108 -20.71 8.59 -0.12
N ALA A 109 -19.53 8.33 0.42
CA ALA A 109 -18.53 7.47 -0.20
C ALA A 109 -19.04 6.01 -0.36
N ALA A 110 -19.77 5.50 0.62
CA ALA A 110 -20.38 4.17 0.55
C ALA A 110 -21.44 4.09 -0.55
N ASN A 111 -22.31 5.10 -0.66
CA ASN A 111 -23.30 5.18 -1.73
C ASN A 111 -22.65 5.30 -3.11
N LYS A 112 -21.61 6.14 -3.26
CA LYS A 112 -20.86 6.27 -4.51
C LYS A 112 -20.18 4.95 -4.90
N CYS A 113 -19.60 4.25 -3.94
CA CYS A 113 -19.01 2.92 -4.18
C CYS A 113 -20.05 1.90 -4.66
N ILE A 114 -21.26 1.92 -4.07
CA ILE A 114 -22.37 1.05 -4.50
C ILE A 114 -22.80 1.38 -5.94
N GLU A 115 -22.88 2.66 -6.28
CA GLU A 115 -23.23 3.12 -7.62
C GLU A 115 -22.17 2.69 -8.66
N ALA A 116 -20.89 2.93 -8.39
CA ALA A 116 -19.80 2.52 -9.26
C ALA A 116 -19.78 1.00 -9.52
N GLU A 117 -19.97 0.19 -8.47
CA GLU A 117 -20.09 -1.28 -8.62
C GLU A 117 -21.34 -1.70 -9.41
N ASN A 118 -22.48 -1.01 -9.23
CA ASN A 118 -23.67 -1.28 -10.03
C ASN A 118 -23.46 -0.97 -11.51
N ASN A 119 -22.80 0.15 -11.81
CA ASN A 119 -22.49 0.56 -13.19
C ASN A 119 -21.54 -0.45 -13.85
N LEU A 120 -20.47 -0.82 -13.16
CA LEU A 120 -19.53 -1.84 -13.63
C LEU A 120 -20.24 -3.18 -13.91
N ILE A 121 -21.01 -3.69 -12.94
CA ILE A 121 -21.70 -4.98 -13.10
C ILE A 121 -22.73 -4.91 -14.23
N ARG A 122 -23.57 -3.88 -14.27
CA ARG A 122 -24.67 -3.78 -15.24
C ARG A 122 -24.15 -3.66 -16.66
N SER A 123 -23.16 -2.82 -16.87
CA SER A 123 -22.66 -2.49 -18.21
C SER A 123 -21.66 -3.51 -18.73
N CYS A 124 -20.94 -4.19 -17.82
CA CYS A 124 -19.82 -5.04 -18.21
C CYS A 124 -19.98 -6.51 -17.82
N VAL A 125 -21.18 -6.96 -17.43
CA VAL A 125 -21.45 -8.33 -16.95
C VAL A 125 -20.87 -9.44 -17.82
N ARG A 126 -20.85 -9.25 -19.15
CA ARG A 126 -20.37 -10.24 -20.12
C ARG A 126 -18.85 -10.40 -20.14
N HIS A 127 -18.12 -9.42 -19.60
CA HIS A 127 -16.66 -9.39 -19.55
C HIS A 127 -16.11 -9.75 -18.17
N LEU A 128 -16.95 -9.75 -17.14
CA LEU A 128 -16.56 -10.02 -15.77
C LEU A 128 -16.58 -11.52 -15.47
N THR A 129 -15.59 -11.98 -14.72
CA THR A 129 -15.58 -13.35 -14.18
C THR A 129 -16.62 -13.50 -13.07
N LEU A 130 -17.03 -14.74 -12.78
CA LEU A 130 -17.92 -15.03 -11.65
C LEU A 130 -17.35 -14.55 -10.31
N GLU A 131 -16.03 -14.62 -10.14
CA GLU A 131 -15.33 -14.09 -8.98
C GLU A 131 -15.50 -12.57 -8.86
N ALA A 132 -15.30 -11.82 -9.94
CA ALA A 132 -15.47 -10.38 -9.96
C ALA A 132 -16.93 -9.95 -9.67
N LEU A 133 -17.91 -10.70 -10.16
CA LEU A 133 -19.35 -10.47 -9.89
C LEU A 133 -19.71 -10.75 -8.42
N SER A 134 -19.18 -11.85 -7.87
CA SER A 134 -19.36 -12.20 -6.45
C SER A 134 -18.73 -11.13 -5.55
N LEU A 135 -17.51 -10.70 -5.88
CA LEU A 135 -16.81 -9.63 -5.16
C LEU A 135 -17.62 -8.33 -5.17
N GLY A 136 -18.11 -7.88 -6.33
CA GLY A 136 -18.91 -6.65 -6.41
C GLY A 136 -20.19 -6.73 -5.57
N SER A 137 -20.80 -7.91 -5.47
CA SER A 137 -21.95 -8.12 -4.56
C SER A 137 -21.55 -8.03 -3.09
N GLN A 138 -20.41 -8.61 -2.70
CA GLN A 138 -19.88 -8.54 -1.35
C GLN A 138 -19.51 -7.11 -0.95
N ILE A 139 -18.85 -6.37 -1.83
CA ILE A 139 -18.48 -4.95 -1.64
C ILE A 139 -19.74 -4.13 -1.34
N LYS A 140 -20.78 -4.25 -2.16
CA LYS A 140 -22.04 -3.53 -1.95
C LYS A 140 -22.67 -3.85 -0.61
N ASN A 141 -22.65 -5.10 -0.18
CA ASN A 141 -23.19 -5.50 1.13
C ASN A 141 -22.38 -4.91 2.28
N ARG A 142 -21.04 -4.91 2.19
CA ARG A 142 -20.15 -4.29 3.19
C ARG A 142 -20.36 -2.77 3.26
N ALA A 143 -20.46 -2.10 2.12
CA ALA A 143 -20.75 -0.66 2.05
C ALA A 143 -22.10 -0.29 2.69
N ARG A 144 -23.17 -1.08 2.43
CA ARG A 144 -24.47 -0.91 3.12
C ARG A 144 -24.34 -1.11 4.63
N GLY A 145 -23.56 -2.10 5.05
CA GLY A 145 -23.28 -2.35 6.46
C GLY A 145 -22.58 -1.17 7.16
N LEU A 146 -21.66 -0.47 6.47
CA LEU A 146 -21.02 0.74 6.98
C LEU A 146 -22.02 1.88 7.20
N ILE A 147 -22.94 2.10 6.26
CA ILE A 147 -23.97 3.13 6.40
C ILE A 147 -24.80 2.89 7.66
N GLN A 148 -25.17 1.63 7.90
CA GLN A 148 -26.00 1.21 9.03
C GLN A 148 -25.22 1.08 10.36
N SER A 149 -23.90 1.22 10.35
CA SER A 149 -23.05 1.00 11.52
C SER A 149 -22.59 2.33 12.11
N ASP A 150 -22.61 2.40 13.45
CA ASP A 150 -21.99 3.48 14.24
C ASP A 150 -20.50 3.19 14.56
N GLY A 151 -19.92 2.14 13.98
CA GLY A 151 -18.54 1.75 14.23
C GLY A 151 -17.54 2.68 13.53
N GLU A 152 -16.42 2.96 14.19
CA GLU A 152 -15.28 3.62 13.58
C GLU A 152 -14.44 2.60 12.80
N TYR A 153 -14.24 2.88 11.51
CA TYR A 153 -13.43 2.06 10.61
C TYR A 153 -12.38 2.97 9.96
N PRO A 154 -11.18 3.10 10.55
CA PRO A 154 -10.19 4.11 10.15
C PRO A 154 -9.78 4.06 8.68
N ALA A 155 -9.86 2.88 8.06
CA ALA A 155 -9.51 2.66 6.65
C ALA A 155 -10.74 2.60 5.71
N ALA A 156 -11.96 2.68 6.21
CA ALA A 156 -13.17 2.46 5.38
C ALA A 156 -13.31 3.51 4.28
N ALA A 157 -13.13 4.80 4.62
CA ALA A 157 -13.21 5.91 3.68
C ALA A 157 -12.28 5.71 2.47
N VAL A 158 -10.99 5.47 2.73
CA VAL A 158 -9.99 5.27 1.68
C VAL A 158 -10.19 3.94 0.93
N ALA A 159 -10.69 2.90 1.59
CA ALA A 159 -11.03 1.64 0.93
C ALA A 159 -12.19 1.83 -0.06
N LEU A 160 -13.24 2.55 0.33
CA LEU A 160 -14.37 2.89 -0.54
C LEU A 160 -13.92 3.74 -1.73
N LEU A 161 -13.06 4.74 -1.51
CA LEU A 161 -12.47 5.56 -2.57
C LEU A 161 -11.65 4.71 -3.54
N CYS A 162 -10.79 3.82 -3.03
CA CYS A 162 -9.99 2.90 -3.84
C CYS A 162 -10.87 1.98 -4.69
N ILE A 163 -11.90 1.39 -4.10
CA ILE A 163 -12.84 0.53 -4.83
C ILE A 163 -13.59 1.31 -5.90
N THR A 164 -14.09 2.50 -5.57
CA THR A 164 -14.82 3.36 -6.51
C THR A 164 -13.98 3.68 -7.73
N ASN A 165 -12.74 4.16 -7.53
CA ASN A 165 -11.86 4.53 -8.64
C ASN A 165 -11.46 3.31 -9.48
N GLU A 166 -11.24 2.15 -8.86
CA GLU A 166 -10.95 0.91 -9.58
C GLU A 166 -12.16 0.39 -10.38
N ALA A 167 -13.37 0.49 -9.83
CA ALA A 167 -14.58 0.09 -10.52
C ALA A 167 -14.91 1.02 -11.71
N GLU A 168 -14.75 2.33 -11.53
CA GLU A 168 -14.85 3.32 -12.61
C GLU A 168 -13.80 3.06 -13.70
N LEU A 169 -12.54 2.82 -13.32
CA LEU A 169 -11.46 2.52 -14.27
C LEU A 169 -11.74 1.25 -15.08
N MET A 170 -12.19 0.18 -14.43
CA MET A 170 -12.59 -1.05 -15.12
C MET A 170 -13.73 -0.79 -16.10
N TYR A 171 -14.74 0.00 -15.71
CA TYR A 171 -15.86 0.34 -16.56
C TYR A 171 -15.42 1.12 -17.81
N GLU A 172 -14.60 2.15 -17.66
CA GLU A 172 -14.12 2.97 -18.79
C GLU A 172 -13.25 2.16 -19.75
N LEU A 173 -12.34 1.35 -19.22
CA LEU A 173 -11.46 0.51 -20.03
C LEU A 173 -12.23 -0.56 -20.82
N LEU A 174 -13.26 -1.15 -20.21
CA LEU A 174 -14.14 -2.13 -20.88
C LEU A 174 -14.97 -1.47 -21.98
N SER A 175 -15.50 -0.28 -21.69
CA SER A 175 -16.27 0.52 -22.66
C SER A 175 -15.41 0.95 -23.86
N SER A 176 -14.11 1.11 -23.67
CA SER A 176 -13.16 1.57 -24.69
C SER A 176 -12.63 0.45 -25.61
N GLY A 177 -12.99 -0.82 -25.37
CA GLY A 177 -12.65 -1.95 -26.25
C GLY A 177 -11.18 -2.40 -26.23
N PHE A 178 -10.41 -1.99 -25.21
CA PHE A 178 -9.02 -2.45 -25.02
C PHE A 178 -8.98 -3.91 -24.54
N ASP A 179 -7.93 -4.67 -24.91
CA ASP A 179 -7.60 -5.92 -24.23
C ASP A 179 -7.04 -5.61 -22.84
N ILE A 180 -7.87 -5.88 -21.84
CA ILE A 180 -7.63 -5.43 -20.46
C ILE A 180 -7.69 -6.59 -19.47
N ALA A 181 -7.51 -7.84 -19.92
CA ALA A 181 -7.61 -9.01 -19.06
C ALA A 181 -6.70 -8.91 -17.81
N GLU A 182 -5.44 -8.52 -18.01
CA GLU A 182 -4.48 -8.30 -16.91
C GLU A 182 -4.90 -7.16 -15.98
N THR A 183 -5.42 -6.06 -16.55
CA THR A 183 -5.92 -4.93 -15.78
C THR A 183 -7.16 -5.31 -14.96
N LEU A 184 -8.08 -6.12 -15.50
CA LEU A 184 -9.26 -6.61 -14.80
C LEU A 184 -8.89 -7.53 -13.64
N GLU A 185 -7.96 -8.46 -13.86
CA GLU A 185 -7.47 -9.35 -12.82
C GLU A 185 -6.81 -8.54 -11.69
N PHE A 186 -5.95 -7.58 -12.05
CA PHE A 186 -5.29 -6.70 -11.09
C PHE A 186 -6.31 -5.85 -10.31
N SER A 187 -7.22 -5.16 -10.99
CA SER A 187 -8.24 -4.31 -10.36
C SER A 187 -9.19 -5.12 -9.49
N THR A 188 -9.51 -6.36 -9.86
CA THR A 188 -10.29 -7.28 -9.01
C THR A 188 -9.54 -7.64 -7.73
N LYS A 189 -8.24 -7.95 -7.82
CA LYS A 189 -7.40 -8.20 -6.62
C LYS A 189 -7.29 -6.97 -5.73
N VAL A 190 -7.10 -5.78 -6.29
CA VAL A 190 -7.06 -4.52 -5.53
C VAL A 190 -8.39 -4.28 -4.80
N ARG A 191 -9.52 -4.40 -5.50
CA ARG A 191 -10.85 -4.26 -4.91
C ARG A 191 -11.08 -5.29 -3.79
N GLN A 192 -10.60 -6.52 -3.96
CA GLN A 192 -10.65 -7.55 -2.93
C GLN A 192 -9.85 -7.15 -1.67
N CYS A 193 -8.61 -6.68 -1.85
CA CYS A 193 -7.76 -6.22 -0.75
C CYS A 193 -8.43 -5.06 0.00
N ALA A 194 -8.88 -4.03 -0.74
CA ALA A 194 -9.55 -2.87 -0.16
C ALA A 194 -10.84 -3.28 0.56
N SER A 195 -11.64 -4.17 -0.02
CA SER A 195 -12.87 -4.70 0.60
C SER A 195 -12.59 -5.41 1.92
N ASN A 196 -11.49 -6.17 2.00
CA ASN A 196 -11.10 -6.87 3.23
C ASN A 196 -10.62 -5.90 4.32
N LEU A 197 -9.89 -4.85 3.91
CA LEU A 197 -9.35 -3.84 4.81
C LEU A 197 -10.38 -2.79 5.24
N MET A 198 -11.46 -2.61 4.47
CA MET A 198 -12.56 -1.68 4.76
C MET A 198 -13.16 -1.87 6.15
N LEU A 199 -13.26 -3.11 6.63
CA LEU A 199 -13.84 -3.46 7.93
C LEU A 199 -12.78 -3.81 8.98
N TYR A 200 -11.50 -3.55 8.68
CA TYR A 200 -10.41 -3.85 9.60
C TYR A 200 -10.45 -2.94 10.82
N LYS A 201 -10.43 -3.56 12.02
CA LYS A 201 -10.43 -2.88 13.33
C LYS A 201 -9.16 -3.18 14.15
N GLY A 202 -8.14 -3.78 13.54
CA GLY A 202 -6.90 -4.10 14.24
C GLY A 202 -6.01 -2.86 14.44
N PRO A 203 -4.93 -2.99 15.25
CA PRO A 203 -4.09 -1.85 15.66
C PRO A 203 -3.37 -1.16 14.48
N ASP A 204 -2.82 0.04 14.75
CA ASP A 204 -2.10 1.09 13.98
C ASP A 204 -1.49 0.77 12.58
N SER A 205 -1.23 -0.50 12.29
CA SER A 205 -0.85 -1.05 10.98
C SER A 205 -1.83 -0.80 9.82
N ALA A 206 -3.04 -0.29 10.10
CA ALA A 206 -4.00 0.13 9.08
C ALA A 206 -3.51 1.34 8.26
N ASN A 207 -2.64 2.19 8.82
CA ASN A 207 -2.19 3.42 8.17
C ASN A 207 -1.33 3.17 6.93
N ALA A 208 -0.42 2.18 6.97
CA ALA A 208 0.37 1.81 5.79
C ALA A 208 -0.53 1.28 4.67
N ALA A 209 -1.52 0.46 5.02
CA ALA A 209 -2.50 -0.07 4.07
C ALA A 209 -3.41 1.05 3.51
N ALA A 210 -3.82 2.01 4.33
CA ALA A 210 -4.53 3.21 3.92
C ALA A 210 -3.70 4.04 2.93
N GLY A 211 -2.41 4.24 3.20
CA GLY A 211 -1.50 4.92 2.28
C GLY A 211 -1.35 4.21 0.94
N ALA A 212 -1.24 2.88 0.95
CA ALA A 212 -1.19 2.09 -0.27
C ALA A 212 -2.51 2.17 -1.06
N MET A 213 -3.67 2.05 -0.40
CA MET A 213 -4.99 2.22 -1.04
C MET A 213 -5.16 3.62 -1.63
N MET A 214 -4.76 4.67 -0.90
CA MET A 214 -4.78 6.04 -1.40
C MET A 214 -3.91 6.18 -2.65
N GLY A 215 -2.69 5.64 -2.63
CA GLY A 215 -1.79 5.67 -3.78
C GLY A 215 -2.35 4.95 -5.00
N VAL A 216 -2.96 3.77 -4.82
CA VAL A 216 -3.64 3.05 -5.91
C VAL A 216 -4.83 3.85 -6.44
N ALA A 217 -5.67 4.38 -5.54
CA ALA A 217 -6.84 5.18 -5.89
C ALA A 217 -6.45 6.44 -6.68
N THR A 218 -5.39 7.13 -6.27
CA THR A 218 -4.86 8.31 -6.98
C THR A 218 -4.39 7.94 -8.37
N LYS A 219 -3.65 6.84 -8.54
CA LYS A 219 -3.19 6.43 -9.88
C LYS A 219 -4.32 5.96 -10.77
N ALA A 220 -5.32 5.26 -10.23
CA ALA A 220 -6.52 4.89 -10.98
C ALA A 220 -7.29 6.13 -11.47
N ARG A 221 -7.43 7.14 -10.61
CA ARG A 221 -8.06 8.43 -10.97
C ARG A 221 -7.29 9.16 -12.07
N MET A 222 -5.96 9.24 -11.95
CA MET A 222 -5.13 9.87 -12.98
C MET A 222 -5.31 9.19 -14.35
N ILE A 223 -5.38 7.85 -14.38
CA ILE A 223 -5.61 7.10 -15.63
C ILE A 223 -7.01 7.40 -16.20
N LEU A 224 -8.05 7.44 -15.35
CA LEU A 224 -9.40 7.83 -15.76
C LEU A 224 -9.42 9.22 -16.38
N ASP A 225 -8.81 10.20 -15.71
CA ASP A 225 -8.73 11.57 -16.20
C ASP A 225 -7.97 11.63 -17.54
N SER A 226 -6.94 10.78 -17.76
CA SER A 226 -6.28 10.64 -19.06
C SER A 226 -7.20 10.12 -20.16
N ILE A 227 -8.04 9.13 -19.85
CA ILE A 227 -8.95 8.51 -20.82
C ILE A 227 -10.01 9.52 -21.27
N HIS A 228 -10.46 10.40 -20.36
CA HIS A 228 -11.47 11.41 -20.65
C HIS A 228 -10.95 12.68 -21.33
N GLN A 229 -9.62 12.88 -21.42
CA GLN A 229 -9.03 14.04 -22.10
C GLN A 229 -8.68 13.74 -23.57
N GLU A 230 -9.35 14.41 -24.52
CA GLU A 230 -9.17 14.23 -25.98
C GLU A 230 -7.97 15.00 -26.61
N SER A 231 -6.92 15.42 -25.90
CA SER A 231 -5.88 16.29 -26.51
C SER A 231 -4.41 16.10 -26.07
N PRO A 232 -3.43 16.40 -26.96
CA PRO A 232 -2.13 15.69 -27.01
C PRO A 232 -0.94 16.43 -26.38
N SER A 233 -1.09 17.60 -25.76
CA SER A 233 0.05 18.49 -25.46
C SER A 233 0.57 18.44 -24.01
N GLY A 234 0.35 17.33 -23.30
CA GLY A 234 0.88 17.14 -21.94
C GLY A 234 0.36 15.85 -21.30
N GLY A 235 0.17 14.81 -22.12
CA GLY A 235 -0.58 13.62 -21.75
C GLY A 235 -0.09 13.02 -20.45
N ILE A 236 -1.00 12.86 -19.49
CA ILE A 236 -0.78 12.01 -18.32
C ILE A 236 -0.35 10.64 -18.86
N ASP A 237 0.89 10.23 -18.55
CA ASP A 237 1.48 8.99 -19.00
C ASP A 237 0.67 7.79 -18.46
N TYR A 238 -0.24 7.27 -19.29
CA TYR A 238 -1.06 6.09 -19.01
C TYR A 238 -0.18 4.93 -18.55
N PHE A 239 0.92 4.66 -19.27
CA PHE A 239 1.80 3.54 -18.98
C PHE A 239 2.57 3.74 -17.68
N GLY A 240 3.07 4.95 -17.43
CA GLY A 240 3.71 5.33 -16.17
C GLY A 240 2.76 5.21 -14.98
N CYS A 241 1.54 5.73 -15.11
CA CYS A 241 0.52 5.63 -14.07
C CYS A 241 0.13 4.18 -13.81
N GLN A 242 -0.07 3.39 -14.88
CA GLN A 242 -0.40 1.97 -14.76
C GLN A 242 0.73 1.18 -14.08
N ARG A 243 1.98 1.42 -14.45
CA ARG A 243 3.14 0.78 -13.79
C ARG A 243 3.24 1.13 -12.32
N MET A 244 3.06 2.40 -11.97
CA MET A 244 3.06 2.83 -10.56
C MET A 244 1.91 2.18 -9.80
N ARG A 245 0.69 2.20 -10.37
CA ARG A 245 -0.51 1.59 -9.79
C ARG A 245 -0.29 0.12 -9.48
N THR A 246 0.24 -0.65 -10.44
CA THR A 246 0.55 -2.07 -10.25
C THR A 246 1.56 -2.30 -9.14
N ALA A 247 2.66 -1.54 -9.12
CA ALA A 247 3.69 -1.70 -8.10
C ALA A 247 3.21 -1.32 -6.68
N ILE A 248 2.35 -0.31 -6.55
CA ILE A 248 1.70 0.03 -5.28
C ILE A 248 0.72 -1.08 -4.89
N GLY A 249 -0.07 -1.61 -5.83
CA GLY A 249 -1.00 -2.72 -5.59
C GLY A 249 -0.31 -3.99 -5.06
N VAL A 250 0.88 -4.31 -5.56
CA VAL A 250 1.71 -5.41 -5.00
C VAL A 250 2.05 -5.16 -3.53
N SER A 251 2.33 -3.91 -3.16
CA SER A 251 2.58 -3.53 -1.77
C SER A 251 1.32 -3.64 -0.92
N LEU A 252 0.15 -3.26 -1.46
CA LEU A 252 -1.15 -3.41 -0.80
C LEU A 252 -1.48 -4.88 -0.51
N THR A 253 -1.32 -5.78 -1.48
CA THR A 253 -1.53 -7.22 -1.27
C THR A 253 -0.59 -7.80 -0.21
N LYS A 254 0.66 -7.31 -0.15
CA LYS A 254 1.59 -7.71 0.90
C LYS A 254 1.12 -7.26 2.28
N LEU A 255 0.67 -6.02 2.41
CA LEU A 255 0.14 -5.46 3.66
C LEU A 255 -1.11 -6.20 4.12
N GLU A 256 -2.05 -6.47 3.23
CA GLU A 256 -3.26 -7.24 3.54
C GLU A 256 -2.91 -8.61 4.15
N LYS A 257 -1.93 -9.32 3.58
CA LYS A 257 -1.45 -10.61 4.11
C LYS A 257 -0.81 -10.47 5.49
N GLU A 258 0.01 -9.45 5.71
CA GLU A 258 0.65 -9.19 7.01
C GLU A 258 -0.40 -8.90 8.09
N LEU A 259 -1.42 -8.09 7.78
CA LEU A 259 -2.52 -7.76 8.69
C LEU A 259 -3.39 -8.97 9.03
N ASN A 260 -3.70 -9.81 8.04
CA ASN A 260 -4.45 -11.04 8.24
C ASN A 260 -3.64 -12.08 9.04
N ALA A 261 -2.31 -12.12 8.90
CA ALA A 261 -1.47 -12.99 9.71
C ALA A 261 -1.41 -12.53 11.19
N GLY A 262 -1.28 -11.22 11.43
CA GLY A 262 -1.21 -10.65 12.78
C GLY A 262 -2.51 -10.81 13.59
N THR A 263 -3.67 -10.79 12.93
CA THR A 263 -4.97 -11.03 13.61
C THR A 263 -5.15 -12.46 14.10
N LEU A 264 -4.50 -13.44 13.46
CA LEU A 264 -4.52 -14.85 13.89
C LEU A 264 -3.62 -15.10 15.10
N THR A 265 -2.50 -14.38 15.21
CA THR A 265 -1.57 -14.49 16.35
C THR A 265 -2.15 -13.84 17.61
N ASP A 266 -2.76 -12.66 17.51
CA ASP A 266 -3.39 -11.98 18.67
C ASP A 266 -4.60 -12.78 19.23
N ARG A 267 -5.38 -13.44 18.37
CA ARG A 267 -6.47 -14.33 18.81
C ARG A 267 -5.96 -15.57 19.53
N THR A 268 -4.81 -16.12 19.11
CA THR A 268 -4.24 -17.31 19.76
C THR A 268 -3.59 -16.98 21.09
N GLU A 269 -2.99 -15.79 21.24
CA GLU A 269 -2.46 -15.31 22.52
C GLU A 269 -3.56 -14.99 23.53
N LYS A 270 -4.61 -14.25 23.14
CA LYS A 270 -5.78 -14.00 24.03
C LYS A 270 -6.44 -15.29 24.52
N SER A 271 -6.54 -16.30 23.65
CA SER A 271 -7.11 -17.61 24.03
C SER A 271 -6.23 -18.43 24.99
N LYS A 272 -4.93 -18.14 25.08
CA LYS A 272 -4.02 -18.75 26.07
C LYS A 272 -4.13 -18.06 27.42
N ASP A 273 -4.18 -16.72 27.43
CA ASP A 273 -4.33 -15.94 28.66
C ASP A 273 -5.70 -16.17 29.33
N GLU A 274 -6.78 -16.35 28.56
CA GLU A 274 -8.10 -16.73 29.10
C GLU A 274 -8.07 -18.12 29.76
N LYS A 275 -7.36 -19.07 29.15
CA LYS A 275 -7.22 -20.44 29.68
C LYS A 275 -6.33 -20.52 30.91
N ASP A 276 -5.35 -19.63 31.05
CA ASP A 276 -4.49 -19.57 32.23
C ASP A 276 -5.11 -18.71 33.35
N GLY A 277 -5.95 -17.73 33.00
CA GLY A 277 -6.84 -17.03 33.92
C GLY A 277 -7.85 -17.96 34.60
N GLU A 278 -8.53 -18.83 33.85
CA GLU A 278 -9.48 -19.82 34.42
C GLU A 278 -8.82 -20.85 35.36
N LYS A 279 -7.54 -21.18 35.13
CA LYS A 279 -6.77 -22.07 36.04
C LYS A 279 -6.36 -21.38 37.34
N GLY A 280 -6.30 -20.04 37.35
CA GLY A 280 -5.96 -19.24 38.53
C GLY A 280 -7.10 -19.15 39.56
N TRP A 281 -8.35 -19.17 39.12
CA TRP A 281 -9.51 -19.11 40.01
C TRP A 281 -9.81 -20.44 40.72
N ARG A 282 -9.52 -21.59 40.09
CA ARG A 282 -9.76 -22.91 40.70
C ARG A 282 -8.82 -23.28 41.86
N ARG A 283 -7.78 -22.50 42.16
CA ARG A 283 -6.84 -22.77 43.27
C ARG A 283 -7.09 -21.95 44.54
N ARG A 284 -8.17 -21.15 44.61
CA ARG A 284 -8.53 -20.36 45.81
C ARG A 284 -9.96 -20.60 46.28
N MET A 285 -10.29 -21.85 46.61
CA MET A 285 -11.36 -22.12 47.56
C MET A 285 -10.77 -22.79 48.81
N PRO A 286 -10.92 -22.19 50.01
CA PRO A 286 -10.62 -22.88 51.26
C PRO A 286 -11.66 -23.98 51.47
N GLN A 287 -11.21 -25.21 51.75
CA GLN A 287 -12.08 -26.25 52.29
C GLN A 287 -12.56 -25.81 53.68
N MET A 288 -13.86 -25.53 53.82
CA MET A 288 -14.52 -25.42 55.12
C MET A 288 -15.04 -26.82 55.51
N MET A 289 -14.48 -27.36 56.59
CA MET A 289 -15.15 -28.30 57.50
C MET A 289 -15.64 -27.50 58.71
#